data_AF-A0AAF0W5W7-F1
#
_entry.id   AF-A0AAF0W5W7-F1
#
_cell.length_a   1.000
_cell.length_b   1.000
_cell.length_c   1.000
_cell.angle_alpha   90.00
_cell.angle_beta   90.00
_cell.angle_gamma   90.00
#
_symmetry.space_group_name_H-M   'P 1'
#
loop_
_entity.id
_entity.type
_entity.pdbx_description
1 polymer ?
#
loop_
_entity_poly.entity_id
_entity_poly.type
_entity_poly.pdbx_seq_one_letter_code
_entity_poly.pdbx_strand_id
1 'polypeptide(L)'
;MEFLDSFDFYNQYQKKATTQAFMCWDKSADDELIVVAFRGTETFDADAWSSDIDLSWYELHQGKKEVHGKVHGGFMKALGLQKSHGWPLIYQKDDEKPLAYYVIRDKLREILQANEKAKFIVTGHSLGGALTILFPAILAYHDDDLLLKRLQGIYTFGQPRVGDKEFGDYMEGLFSSYEIQYLRYVYCNDIVPRLPYDDKSFMFKHFGKCLYFNTFYEGKVVAEEPNKNYFSPWYTIPQTIPQTLNGPDYKEPGILQVLRVIGQVLFYIYIHDLHVFRGPRASNKYSFIIFF
;
A
#
# COMPACT_ATOMS: atom_id res chain seq x y z
N MET A 1 5.85 -21.55 -3.10
CA MET A 1 5.76 -20.38 -2.21
C MET A 1 5.48 -20.84 -0.78
N GLU A 2 6.38 -20.50 0.13
CA GLU A 2 6.36 -20.80 1.57
C GLU A 2 5.91 -19.55 2.33
N PHE A 3 5.03 -19.70 3.32
CA PHE A 3 4.62 -18.59 4.18
C PHE A 3 5.62 -18.42 5.33
N LEU A 4 6.14 -17.21 5.52
CA LEU A 4 7.13 -16.93 6.57
C LEU A 4 6.51 -16.37 7.84
N ASP A 5 5.57 -15.44 7.71
CA ASP A 5 4.87 -14.84 8.84
C ASP A 5 3.74 -13.91 8.40
N SER A 6 2.90 -13.60 9.38
CA SER A 6 1.99 -12.46 9.34
C SER A 6 2.17 -11.65 10.63
N PHE A 7 2.19 -10.34 10.50
CA PHE A 7 2.50 -9.43 11.59
C PHE A 7 1.37 -8.43 11.83
N ASP A 8 1.21 -8.06 13.09
CA ASP A 8 0.40 -6.92 13.52
C ASP A 8 1.30 -5.96 14.31
N PHE A 9 1.50 -4.76 13.77
CA PHE A 9 2.52 -3.82 14.23
C PHE A 9 1.90 -2.64 14.96
N TYR A 10 2.56 -2.26 16.05
CA TYR A 10 2.16 -1.21 16.95
C TYR A 10 2.48 0.18 16.38
N ASN A 11 1.51 1.09 16.50
CA ASN A 11 1.70 2.50 16.20
C ASN A 11 1.77 3.30 17.51
N GLN A 12 2.95 3.85 17.83
CA GLN A 12 3.17 4.59 19.09
C GLN A 12 2.29 5.84 19.24
N TYR A 13 1.82 6.41 18.14
CA TYR A 13 0.99 7.61 18.14
C TYR A 13 -0.47 7.26 18.45
N GLN A 14 -0.99 6.17 17.88
CA GLN A 14 -2.35 5.70 18.12
C GLN A 14 -2.50 4.75 19.32
N LYS A 15 -1.37 4.27 19.87
CA LYS A 15 -1.33 3.33 21.00
C LYS A 15 -2.08 2.02 20.78
N LYS A 16 -2.12 1.54 19.54
CA LYS A 16 -2.74 0.28 19.12
C LYS A 16 -1.99 -0.31 17.93
N ALA A 17 -2.23 -1.58 17.65
CA ALA A 17 -1.76 -2.18 16.41
C ALA A 17 -2.61 -1.68 15.24
N THR A 18 -1.97 -1.13 14.21
CA THR A 18 -2.65 -0.47 13.07
C THR A 18 -2.12 -0.90 11.73
N THR A 19 -0.95 -1.53 11.71
CA THR A 19 -0.22 -1.83 10.49
C THR A 19 -0.03 -3.33 10.43
N GLN A 20 -0.50 -3.95 9.36
CA GLN A 20 -0.36 -5.38 9.17
C GLN A 20 0.46 -5.65 7.93
N ALA A 21 1.26 -6.70 7.97
CA ALA A 21 2.00 -7.17 6.81
C ALA A 21 2.14 -8.69 6.85
N PHE A 22 2.43 -9.30 5.71
CA PHE A 22 2.86 -10.68 5.67
C PHE A 22 4.09 -10.84 4.78
N MET A 23 4.81 -11.94 4.99
CA MET A 23 5.97 -12.31 4.21
C MET A 23 5.82 -13.72 3.66
N CYS A 24 6.14 -13.88 2.37
CA CYS A 24 6.19 -15.17 1.70
C CYS A 24 7.55 -15.35 1.02
N TRP A 25 7.98 -16.59 0.85
CA TRP A 25 9.24 -16.96 0.21
C TRP A 25 8.97 -17.91 -0.96
N ASP A 26 9.25 -17.46 -2.16
CA ASP A 26 9.27 -18.30 -3.34
C ASP A 26 10.66 -18.87 -3.61
N LYS A 27 10.82 -20.17 -3.34
CA LYS A 27 12.06 -20.92 -3.58
C LYS A 27 12.08 -21.60 -4.96
N SER A 28 11.07 -21.38 -5.80
CA SER A 28 10.93 -22.08 -7.08
C SER A 28 11.64 -21.41 -8.26
N ALA A 29 12.09 -20.16 -8.08
CA ALA A 29 12.81 -19.40 -9.10
C ALA A 29 14.33 -19.59 -8.99
N ASP A 30 15.05 -19.35 -10.10
CA ASP A 30 16.52 -19.39 -10.14
C ASP A 30 17.15 -18.42 -9.12
N ASP A 31 16.47 -17.29 -8.88
CA ASP A 31 16.69 -16.38 -7.76
C ASP A 31 15.54 -16.56 -6.76
N GLU A 32 15.84 -16.99 -5.54
CA GLU A 32 14.84 -17.12 -4.49
C GLU A 32 14.23 -15.75 -4.14
N LEU A 33 12.90 -15.65 -4.11
CA LEU A 33 12.21 -14.36 -3.98
C LEU A 33 11.40 -14.26 -2.70
N ILE A 34 11.68 -13.27 -1.87
CA ILE A 34 10.85 -12.90 -0.72
C ILE A 34 9.84 -11.83 -1.14
N VAL A 35 8.58 -12.02 -0.79
CA VAL A 35 7.52 -11.04 -0.99
C VAL A 35 7.13 -10.47 0.36
N VAL A 36 7.27 -9.15 0.52
CA VAL A 36 6.75 -8.41 1.67
C VAL A 36 5.50 -7.67 1.22
N ALA A 37 4.37 -7.92 1.88
CA ALA A 37 3.10 -7.31 1.51
C ALA A 37 2.49 -6.56 2.71
N PHE A 38 2.34 -5.24 2.58
CA PHE A 38 1.65 -4.40 3.56
C PHE A 38 0.14 -4.37 3.27
N ARG A 39 -0.67 -4.61 4.31
CA ARG A 39 -2.13 -4.52 4.23
C ARG A 39 -2.57 -3.05 4.20
N GLY A 40 -3.55 -2.75 3.36
CA GLY A 40 -4.29 -1.49 3.41
C GLY A 40 -5.34 -1.46 4.53
N THR A 41 -5.99 -0.31 4.72
CA THR A 41 -7.15 -0.17 5.60
C THR A 41 -8.37 -0.87 5.00
N GLU A 42 -9.33 -1.28 5.84
CA GLU A 42 -10.60 -1.86 5.37
C GLU A 42 -11.39 -0.85 4.53
N THR A 43 -11.93 -1.30 3.39
CA THR A 43 -12.55 -0.46 2.35
C THR A 43 -13.79 0.31 2.81
N PHE A 44 -14.42 -0.10 3.92
CA PHE A 44 -15.56 0.59 4.53
C PHE A 44 -15.16 1.76 5.44
N ASP A 45 -13.85 1.97 5.62
CA ASP A 45 -13.27 3.02 6.46
C ASP A 45 -12.42 4.00 5.63
N ALA A 46 -12.61 4.08 4.31
CA ALA A 46 -11.86 4.99 3.43
C ALA A 46 -12.18 6.48 3.72
N ASP A 47 -13.41 6.77 4.16
CA ASP A 47 -13.82 8.10 4.63
C ASP A 47 -13.17 8.44 5.96
N ALA A 48 -13.05 7.48 6.89
CA ALA A 48 -12.26 7.69 8.09
C ALA A 48 -10.76 7.72 7.79
N TRP A 49 -10.27 6.96 6.81
CA TRP A 49 -8.89 7.00 6.35
C TRP A 49 -8.52 8.41 5.88
N SER A 50 -9.29 9.02 4.97
CA SER A 50 -9.00 10.38 4.49
C SER A 50 -9.19 11.48 5.55
N SER A 51 -10.05 11.24 6.55
CA SER A 51 -10.33 12.20 7.63
C SER A 51 -9.39 12.06 8.84
N ASP A 52 -8.89 10.84 9.12
CA ASP A 52 -7.97 10.50 10.22
C ASP A 52 -6.50 10.51 9.78
N ILE A 53 -6.26 10.66 8.48
CA ILE A 53 -4.92 10.87 7.93
C ILE A 53 -4.40 12.21 8.41
N ASP A 54 -3.45 12.10 9.32
CA ASP A 54 -2.62 13.20 9.75
C ASP A 54 -1.74 13.68 8.59
N LEU A 55 -2.25 14.64 7.82
CA LEU A 55 -1.61 15.33 6.69
C LEU A 55 -0.39 16.18 7.11
N SER A 56 0.11 16.03 8.35
CA SER A 56 1.37 16.66 8.76
C SER A 56 2.52 16.21 7.88
N TRP A 57 3.39 17.16 7.59
CA TRP A 57 4.67 16.88 6.96
C TRP A 57 5.68 16.36 7.98
N TYR A 58 6.47 15.39 7.56
CA TYR A 58 7.64 14.89 8.26
C TYR A 58 8.86 15.03 7.34
N GLU A 59 9.91 15.65 7.86
CA GLU A 59 11.17 15.86 7.15
C GLU A 59 12.23 14.90 7.70
N LEU A 60 12.91 14.17 6.80
CA LEU A 60 13.94 13.20 7.15
C LEU A 60 15.32 13.88 7.15
N HIS A 61 15.72 14.41 8.31
CA HIS A 61 17.05 15.00 8.47
C HIS A 61 18.04 13.98 9.05
N GLN A 62 19.20 13.80 8.39
CA GLN A 62 20.32 13.03 8.95
C GLN A 62 21.68 13.69 8.61
N GLY A 63 22.19 14.50 9.53
CA GLY A 63 23.54 15.07 9.38
C GLY A 63 23.74 15.79 8.04
N LYS A 64 24.76 15.40 7.25
CA LYS A 64 25.10 16.00 5.95
C LYS A 64 24.48 15.29 4.73
N LYS A 65 23.77 14.18 4.92
CA LYS A 65 23.04 13.46 3.86
C LYS A 65 21.55 13.64 4.12
N GLU A 66 20.93 14.57 3.40
CA GLU A 66 19.51 14.83 3.54
C GLU A 66 18.75 13.92 2.58
N VAL A 67 17.81 13.14 3.12
CA VAL A 67 16.70 12.65 2.28
C VAL A 67 15.91 13.90 1.93
N HIS A 68 15.92 14.28 0.66
CA HIS A 68 15.31 15.52 0.22
C HIS A 68 13.78 15.40 0.20
N GLY A 69 13.10 16.48 0.57
CA GLY A 69 11.65 16.61 0.52
C GLY A 69 10.89 16.20 1.79
N LYS A 70 9.59 16.48 1.74
CA LYS A 70 8.65 16.25 2.82
C LYS A 70 7.81 15.01 2.56
N VAL A 71 7.49 14.31 3.63
CA VAL A 71 6.77 13.04 3.57
C VAL A 71 5.57 13.06 4.49
N HIS A 72 4.53 12.32 4.14
CA HIS A 72 3.32 12.19 4.92
C HIS A 72 3.59 11.59 6.32
N GLY A 73 3.41 12.40 7.37
CA GLY A 73 3.67 12.04 8.76
C GLY A 73 2.82 10.86 9.25
N GLY A 74 1.55 10.81 8.89
CA GLY A 74 0.67 9.66 9.20
C GLY A 74 1.24 8.31 8.73
N PHE A 75 1.74 8.23 7.50
CA PHE A 75 2.33 7.00 6.95
C PHE A 75 3.68 6.67 7.62
N MET A 76 4.50 7.67 7.95
CA MET A 76 5.72 7.45 8.74
C MET A 76 5.42 6.83 10.12
N LYS A 77 4.39 7.34 10.80
CA LYS A 77 3.92 6.82 12.10
C LYS A 77 3.43 5.38 11.99
N ALA A 78 2.70 5.06 10.93
CA ALA A 78 2.23 3.71 10.66
C ALA A 78 3.37 2.74 10.32
N LEU A 79 4.42 3.20 9.65
CA LEU A 79 5.58 2.37 9.31
C LEU A 79 6.49 2.09 10.52
N GLY A 80 6.51 2.96 11.53
CA GLY A 80 7.29 2.73 12.76
C GLY A 80 8.06 3.94 13.29
N LEU A 81 7.76 5.15 12.85
CA LEU A 81 8.34 6.37 13.42
C LEU A 81 8.13 6.40 14.94
N GLN A 82 9.17 6.72 15.71
CA GLN A 82 9.12 6.77 17.16
C GLN A 82 8.96 8.20 17.67
N LYS A 83 8.15 8.39 18.72
CA LYS A 83 7.83 9.72 19.28
C LYS A 83 9.05 10.52 19.75
N SER A 84 10.00 9.86 20.39
CA SER A 84 11.12 10.53 21.06
C SER A 84 12.45 10.43 20.30
N HIS A 85 12.58 9.45 19.41
CA HIS A 85 13.86 9.11 18.77
C HIS A 85 13.81 9.22 17.24
N GLY A 86 12.65 9.50 16.65
CA GLY A 86 12.48 9.51 15.20
C GLY A 86 12.72 8.12 14.62
N TRP A 87 13.74 8.01 13.76
CA TRP A 87 14.17 6.78 13.10
C TRP A 87 15.56 6.34 13.59
N PRO A 88 15.72 5.89 14.85
CA PRO A 88 17.03 5.43 15.32
C PRO A 88 17.50 4.21 14.50
N LEU A 89 18.80 4.15 14.19
CA LEU A 89 19.39 3.00 13.50
C LEU A 89 19.30 1.73 14.37
N ILE A 90 19.69 1.88 15.64
CA ILE A 90 19.61 0.84 16.67
C ILE A 90 18.23 0.94 17.33
N TYR A 91 17.44 -0.11 17.14
CA TYR A 91 16.14 -0.27 17.77
C TYR A 91 16.23 -1.37 18.82
N GLN A 92 15.81 -1.05 20.05
CA GLN A 92 15.62 -2.07 21.07
C GLN A 92 14.28 -2.74 20.79
N LYS A 93 14.35 -4.00 20.37
CA LYS A 93 13.17 -4.80 20.04
C LYS A 93 12.22 -4.88 21.24
N ASP A 94 10.98 -4.46 21.03
CA ASP A 94 9.88 -4.65 21.98
C ASP A 94 8.93 -5.67 21.35
N ASP A 95 8.95 -6.91 21.85
CA ASP A 95 8.12 -8.00 21.33
C ASP A 95 6.62 -7.77 21.58
N GLU A 96 6.24 -6.96 22.57
CA GLU A 96 4.84 -6.58 22.81
C GLU A 96 4.37 -5.46 21.89
N LYS A 97 5.31 -4.62 21.41
CA LYS A 97 5.03 -3.46 20.56
C LYS A 97 5.94 -3.43 19.33
N PRO A 98 5.86 -4.46 18.46
CA PRO A 98 6.72 -4.56 17.30
C PRO A 98 6.42 -3.41 16.32
N LEU A 99 7.47 -2.76 15.82
CA LEU A 99 7.37 -1.69 14.82
C LEU A 99 7.65 -2.25 13.41
N ALA A 100 6.80 -1.90 12.44
CA ALA A 100 6.76 -2.56 11.14
C ALA A 100 8.10 -2.53 10.40
N TYR A 101 8.72 -1.34 10.27
CA TYR A 101 10.00 -1.18 9.59
C TYR A 101 11.08 -2.06 10.20
N TYR A 102 11.28 -1.99 11.53
CA TYR A 102 12.40 -2.65 12.19
C TYR A 102 12.29 -4.17 12.13
N VAL A 103 11.10 -4.72 12.40
CA VAL A 103 10.89 -6.16 12.36
C VAL A 103 11.08 -6.72 10.94
N ILE A 104 10.52 -6.05 9.93
CA ILE A 104 10.66 -6.49 8.54
C ILE A 104 12.12 -6.33 8.08
N ARG A 105 12.77 -5.20 8.38
CA ARG A 105 14.19 -4.95 8.06
C ARG A 105 15.08 -6.04 8.64
N ASP A 106 14.91 -6.35 9.93
CA ASP A 106 15.77 -7.31 10.62
C ASP A 106 15.53 -8.74 10.10
N LYS A 107 14.28 -9.13 9.84
CA LYS A 107 13.95 -10.44 9.25
C LYS A 107 14.47 -10.59 7.82
N LEU A 108 14.38 -9.53 6.99
CA LEU A 108 14.98 -9.53 5.66
C LEU A 108 16.50 -9.63 5.73
N ARG A 109 17.16 -8.87 6.62
CA ARG A 109 18.61 -8.93 6.80
C ARG A 109 19.07 -10.33 7.16
N GLU A 110 18.40 -10.99 8.10
CA GLU A 110 18.71 -12.36 8.50
C GLU A 110 18.66 -13.32 7.29
N ILE A 111 17.57 -13.29 6.52
CA ILE A 111 17.38 -14.17 5.36
C ILE A 111 18.43 -13.87 4.27
N LEU A 112 18.66 -12.61 3.94
CA LEU A 112 19.50 -12.20 2.82
C LEU A 112 21.01 -12.29 3.12
N GLN A 113 21.39 -12.27 4.40
CA GLN A 113 22.75 -12.60 4.84
C GLN A 113 23.00 -14.10 4.81
N ALA A 114 22.00 -14.93 5.12
CA ALA A 114 22.11 -16.38 5.05
C ALA A 114 22.08 -16.94 3.62
N ASN A 115 21.47 -16.21 2.67
CA ASN A 115 21.37 -16.60 1.28
C ASN A 115 21.73 -15.44 0.35
N GLU A 116 22.91 -15.48 -0.28
CA GLU A 116 23.40 -14.43 -1.19
C GLU A 116 22.63 -14.31 -2.51
N LYS A 117 21.83 -15.32 -2.89
CA LYS A 117 21.02 -15.29 -4.12
C LYS A 117 19.62 -14.73 -3.92
N ALA A 118 19.12 -14.75 -2.68
CA ALA A 118 17.75 -14.34 -2.39
C ALA A 118 17.50 -12.86 -2.75
N LYS A 119 16.36 -12.49 -3.32
CA LYS A 119 15.98 -11.08 -3.52
C LYS A 119 14.65 -10.86 -2.86
N PHE A 120 14.22 -9.61 -2.76
CA PHE A 120 12.88 -9.34 -2.27
C PHE A 120 12.17 -8.27 -3.08
N ILE A 121 10.85 -8.35 -3.04
CA ILE A 121 9.95 -7.31 -3.52
C ILE A 121 9.08 -6.82 -2.36
N VAL A 122 8.64 -5.58 -2.46
CA VAL A 122 7.68 -4.99 -1.53
C VAL A 122 6.43 -4.59 -2.29
N THR A 123 5.27 -4.90 -1.73
CA THR A 123 3.98 -4.62 -2.34
C THR A 123 2.94 -4.19 -1.32
N GLY A 124 1.91 -3.50 -1.80
CA GLY A 124 0.80 -3.09 -0.96
C GLY A 124 -0.30 -2.37 -1.71
N HIS A 125 -1.51 -2.44 -1.15
CA HIS A 125 -2.69 -1.75 -1.66
C HIS A 125 -3.11 -0.61 -0.73
N SER A 126 -3.60 0.51 -1.28
CA SER A 126 -4.10 1.67 -0.53
C SER A 126 -3.05 2.18 0.48
N LEU A 127 -3.36 2.24 1.78
CA LEU A 127 -2.40 2.54 2.85
C LEU A 127 -1.13 1.69 2.76
N GLY A 128 -1.25 0.39 2.47
CA GLY A 128 -0.11 -0.50 2.32
C GLY A 128 0.78 -0.11 1.13
N GLY A 129 0.20 0.48 0.08
CA GLY A 129 0.96 1.05 -1.03
C GLY A 129 1.81 2.25 -0.60
N ALA A 130 1.30 3.08 0.32
CA ALA A 130 2.09 4.17 0.90
C ALA A 130 3.28 3.63 1.71
N LEU A 131 3.03 2.65 2.58
CA LEU A 131 4.08 2.02 3.42
C LEU A 131 5.15 1.34 2.58
N THR A 132 4.75 0.74 1.46
CA THR A 132 5.64 0.09 0.49
C THR A 132 6.69 1.06 -0.09
N ILE A 133 6.33 2.33 -0.30
CA ILE A 133 7.25 3.37 -0.78
C ILE A 133 8.13 3.92 0.33
N LEU A 134 7.58 4.04 1.53
CA LEU A 134 8.33 4.55 2.67
C LEU A 134 9.39 3.56 3.16
N PHE A 135 9.15 2.26 3.01
CA PHE A 135 10.10 1.24 3.43
C PHE A 135 11.51 1.45 2.84
N PRO A 136 11.72 1.53 1.50
CA PRO A 136 13.03 1.80 0.93
C PRO A 136 13.56 3.20 1.24
N ALA A 137 12.68 4.20 1.45
CA ALA A 137 13.12 5.53 1.87
C ALA A 137 13.82 5.49 3.24
N ILE A 138 13.27 4.72 4.20
CA ILE A 138 13.90 4.55 5.52
C ILE A 138 15.12 3.63 5.45
N LEU A 139 15.16 2.64 4.56
CA LEU A 139 16.37 1.87 4.30
C LEU A 139 17.53 2.78 3.84
N ALA A 140 17.25 3.70 2.90
CA ALA A 140 18.23 4.68 2.44
C ALA A 140 18.62 5.67 3.53
N TYR A 141 17.66 6.11 4.36
CA TYR A 141 17.93 6.92 5.55
C TYR A 141 18.84 6.19 6.58
N HIS A 142 18.83 4.85 6.61
CA HIS A 142 19.70 4.04 7.47
C HIS A 142 20.99 3.56 6.78
N ASP A 143 21.30 4.06 5.57
CA ASP A 143 22.42 3.59 4.73
C ASP A 143 22.44 2.04 4.60
N ASP A 144 21.27 1.40 4.49
CA ASP A 144 21.12 -0.06 4.43
C ASP A 144 21.38 -0.62 3.03
N ASP A 145 22.64 -0.51 2.60
CA ASP A 145 23.09 -0.85 1.24
C ASP A 145 22.82 -2.32 0.86
N LEU A 146 22.90 -3.25 1.82
CA LEU A 146 22.61 -4.67 1.59
C LEU A 146 21.15 -4.85 1.16
N LEU A 147 20.20 -4.28 1.90
CA LEU A 147 18.78 -4.43 1.57
C LEU A 147 18.43 -3.67 0.29
N LEU A 148 18.98 -2.47 0.07
CA LEU A 148 18.73 -1.70 -1.14
C LEU A 148 19.21 -2.43 -2.40
N LYS A 149 20.41 -3.05 -2.38
CA LYS A 149 20.93 -3.86 -3.50
C LYS A 149 20.13 -5.12 -3.80
N ARG A 150 19.36 -5.62 -2.82
CA ARG A 150 18.61 -6.88 -2.92
C ARG A 150 17.10 -6.67 -3.08
N LEU A 151 16.67 -5.41 -3.06
CA LEU A 151 15.31 -4.99 -3.40
C LEU A 151 15.15 -4.99 -4.91
N GLN A 152 14.49 -6.01 -5.45
CA GLN A 152 14.30 -6.15 -6.90
C GLN A 152 13.18 -5.24 -7.42
N GLY A 153 12.14 -5.00 -6.62
CA GLY A 153 11.01 -4.22 -7.10
C GLY A 153 9.97 -3.86 -6.05
N ILE A 154 9.20 -2.86 -6.43
CA ILE A 154 8.19 -2.18 -5.64
C ILE A 154 6.95 -2.10 -6.51
N TYR A 155 5.87 -2.71 -6.05
CA TYR A 155 4.62 -2.79 -6.79
C TYR A 155 3.49 -2.29 -5.91
N THR A 156 2.82 -1.21 -6.30
CA THR A 156 1.78 -0.62 -5.46
C THR A 156 0.46 -0.52 -6.20
N PHE A 157 -0.64 -0.65 -5.47
CA PHE A 157 -2.00 -0.66 -6.02
C PHE A 157 -2.83 0.37 -5.29
N GLY A 158 -3.45 1.31 -6.01
CA GLY A 158 -4.24 2.36 -5.36
C GLY A 158 -3.42 3.20 -4.37
N GLN A 159 -2.12 3.35 -4.60
CA GLN A 159 -1.23 4.07 -3.69
C GLN A 159 -1.60 5.56 -3.63
N PRO A 160 -1.77 6.14 -2.43
CA PRO A 160 -1.95 7.58 -2.26
C PRO A 160 -0.66 8.36 -2.48
N ARG A 161 -0.74 9.68 -2.61
CA ARG A 161 0.46 10.53 -2.68
C ARG A 161 1.17 10.51 -1.31
N VAL A 162 2.47 10.25 -1.33
CA VAL A 162 3.25 9.95 -0.11
C VAL A 162 4.14 11.12 0.31
N GLY A 163 4.59 11.92 -0.64
CA GLY A 163 5.51 13.03 -0.38
C GLY A 163 5.33 14.19 -1.36
N ASP A 164 6.17 15.21 -1.22
CA ASP A 164 6.24 16.31 -2.17
C ASP A 164 7.09 15.95 -3.41
N LYS A 165 7.30 16.94 -4.28
CA LYS A 165 8.10 16.76 -5.51
C LYS A 165 9.56 16.40 -5.19
N GLU A 166 10.16 17.04 -4.19
CA GLU A 166 11.56 16.81 -3.83
C GLU A 166 11.76 15.37 -3.33
N PHE A 167 10.82 14.85 -2.55
CA PHE A 167 10.81 13.45 -2.14
C PHE A 167 10.65 12.51 -3.33
N GLY A 168 9.77 12.85 -4.28
CA GLY A 168 9.61 12.09 -5.51
C GLY A 168 10.90 12.01 -6.33
N ASP A 169 11.56 13.15 -6.56
CA ASP A 169 12.82 13.23 -7.30
C ASP A 169 13.93 12.43 -6.60
N TYR A 170 14.01 12.50 -5.26
CA TYR A 170 14.93 11.72 -4.45
C TYR A 170 14.71 10.21 -4.62
N MET A 171 13.46 9.75 -4.53
CA MET A 171 13.13 8.33 -4.65
C MET A 171 13.39 7.80 -6.06
N GLU A 172 13.12 8.58 -7.11
CA GLU A 172 13.47 8.20 -8.49
C GLU A 172 14.98 8.05 -8.67
N GLY A 173 15.77 8.94 -8.07
CA GLY A 173 17.24 8.83 -8.03
C GLY A 173 17.70 7.56 -7.32
N LEU A 174 17.14 7.27 -6.14
CA LEU A 174 17.43 6.05 -5.36
C LEU A 174 17.10 4.78 -6.15
N PHE A 175 15.92 4.73 -6.77
CA PHE A 175 15.51 3.55 -7.55
C PHE A 175 16.39 3.36 -8.79
N SER A 176 16.80 4.45 -9.42
CA SER A 176 17.73 4.38 -10.55
C SER A 176 19.12 3.90 -10.14
N SER A 177 19.64 4.35 -8.99
CA SER A 177 20.99 3.95 -8.52
C SER A 177 21.10 2.50 -8.09
N TYR A 178 20.00 1.92 -7.58
CA TYR A 178 19.94 0.52 -7.14
C TYR A 178 19.24 -0.41 -8.12
N GLU A 179 18.87 0.09 -9.32
CA GLU A 179 18.15 -0.66 -10.36
C GLU A 179 16.82 -1.28 -9.87
N ILE A 180 16.14 -0.58 -8.95
CA ILE A 180 14.88 -1.02 -8.35
C ILE A 180 13.72 -0.75 -9.31
N GLN A 181 12.97 -1.79 -9.67
CA GLN A 181 11.77 -1.62 -10.49
C GLN A 181 10.61 -1.08 -9.65
N TYR A 182 10.11 0.11 -9.99
CA TYR A 182 8.92 0.67 -9.36
C TYR A 182 7.75 0.79 -10.35
N LEU A 183 6.64 0.13 -10.03
CA LEU A 183 5.38 0.19 -10.78
C LEU A 183 4.21 0.54 -9.86
N ARG A 184 3.53 1.65 -10.19
CA ARG A 184 2.32 2.09 -9.50
C ARG A 184 1.09 1.79 -10.35
N TYR A 185 0.18 0.96 -9.84
CA TYR A 185 -1.05 0.55 -10.51
C TYR A 185 -2.22 1.40 -10.02
N VAL A 186 -3.00 1.94 -10.95
CA VAL A 186 -4.21 2.73 -10.68
C VAL A 186 -5.37 2.22 -11.52
N TYR A 187 -6.49 1.93 -10.86
CA TYR A 187 -7.70 1.45 -11.52
C TYR A 187 -8.77 2.55 -11.59
N CYS A 188 -9.23 2.83 -12.81
CA CYS A 188 -10.39 3.65 -13.11
C CYS A 188 -10.43 4.98 -12.33
N ASN A 189 -11.47 5.18 -11.52
CA ASN A 189 -11.71 6.41 -10.75
C ASN A 189 -11.31 6.28 -9.28
N ASP A 190 -10.40 5.34 -8.95
CA ASP A 190 -9.91 5.15 -7.58
C ASP A 190 -9.44 6.45 -6.91
N ILE A 191 -10.13 6.90 -5.87
CA ILE A 191 -9.89 8.12 -5.14
C ILE A 191 -8.59 8.06 -4.35
N VAL A 192 -8.12 6.88 -3.95
CA VAL A 192 -6.98 6.77 -3.04
C VAL A 192 -5.70 7.35 -3.68
N PRO A 193 -5.33 7.03 -4.93
CA PRO A 193 -4.26 7.73 -5.65
C PRO A 193 -4.44 9.23 -5.78
N ARG A 194 -5.67 9.71 -5.75
CA ARG A 194 -5.98 11.14 -5.91
C ARG A 194 -5.88 11.90 -4.60
N LEU A 195 -5.53 11.22 -3.50
CA LEU A 195 -5.36 11.78 -2.18
C LEU A 195 -3.93 11.57 -1.64
N PRO A 196 -3.40 12.50 -0.83
CA PRO A 196 -3.88 13.88 -0.65
C PRO A 196 -3.92 14.65 -1.97
N TYR A 197 -4.76 15.70 -2.06
CA TYR A 197 -4.89 16.44 -3.32
C TYR A 197 -3.58 17.09 -3.74
N ASP A 198 -3.33 17.04 -5.05
CA ASP A 198 -2.29 17.83 -5.67
C ASP A 198 -2.81 19.26 -5.89
N ASP A 199 -2.79 20.06 -4.83
CA ASP A 199 -3.11 21.47 -4.88
C ASP A 199 -2.02 22.32 -4.21
N LYS A 200 -2.16 23.65 -4.33
CA LYS A 200 -1.19 24.60 -3.75
C LYS A 200 -1.13 24.56 -2.22
N SER A 201 -2.11 23.95 -1.56
CA SER A 201 -2.22 23.89 -0.10
C SER A 201 -1.52 22.66 0.45
N PHE A 202 -1.66 21.51 -0.22
CA PHE A 202 -1.15 20.23 0.23
C PHE A 202 0.13 19.78 -0.48
N MET A 203 0.39 20.19 -1.73
CA MET A 203 1.67 20.00 -2.44
C MET A 203 2.19 18.55 -2.56
N PHE A 204 1.39 17.54 -2.24
CA PHE A 204 1.76 16.13 -2.43
C PHE A 204 1.79 15.79 -3.92
N LYS A 205 2.77 14.98 -4.33
CA LYS A 205 2.99 14.57 -5.72
C LYS A 205 3.17 13.07 -5.82
N HIS A 206 2.71 12.51 -6.94
CA HIS A 206 3.17 11.21 -7.39
C HIS A 206 4.50 11.35 -8.13
N PHE A 207 5.23 10.25 -8.19
CA PHE A 207 6.45 10.07 -8.98
C PHE A 207 6.46 8.66 -9.58
N GLY A 208 7.39 8.40 -10.50
CA GLY A 208 7.50 7.14 -11.21
C GLY A 208 6.40 6.90 -12.25
N LYS A 209 6.45 5.73 -12.89
CA LYS A 209 5.48 5.33 -13.92
C LYS A 209 4.15 4.92 -13.29
N CYS A 210 3.05 5.44 -13.83
CA CYS A 210 1.70 5.02 -13.49
C CYS A 210 1.16 4.06 -14.57
N LEU A 211 0.80 2.84 -14.15
CA LEU A 211 0.07 1.87 -14.94
C LEU A 211 -1.42 2.05 -14.67
N TYR A 212 -2.07 2.81 -15.53
CA TYR A 212 -3.48 3.12 -15.44
C TYR A 212 -4.32 2.09 -16.21
N PHE A 213 -5.35 1.56 -15.56
CA PHE A 213 -6.32 0.66 -16.17
C PHE A 213 -7.69 1.33 -16.19
N ASN A 214 -8.34 1.40 -17.34
CA ASN A 214 -9.71 1.89 -17.42
C ASN A 214 -10.74 0.82 -16.97
N THR A 215 -12.02 1.15 -17.02
CA THR A 215 -13.14 0.25 -16.66
C THR A 215 -13.19 -1.04 -17.50
N PHE A 216 -12.51 -1.06 -18.65
CA PHE A 216 -12.41 -2.23 -19.54
C PHE A 216 -11.10 -3.01 -19.35
N TYR A 217 -10.33 -2.70 -18.29
CA TYR A 217 -9.00 -3.26 -18.02
C TYR A 217 -7.97 -3.01 -19.14
N GLU A 218 -8.18 -1.98 -19.96
CA GLU A 218 -7.19 -1.55 -20.93
C GLU A 218 -6.10 -0.74 -20.21
N GLY A 219 -4.88 -1.29 -20.19
CA GLY A 219 -3.72 -0.69 -19.54
C GLY A 219 -3.06 0.40 -20.39
N LYS A 220 -2.68 1.50 -19.75
CA LYS A 220 -1.91 2.61 -20.33
C LYS A 220 -0.81 3.04 -19.37
N VAL A 221 0.39 3.29 -19.90
CA VAL A 221 1.46 3.91 -19.13
C VAL A 221 1.30 5.42 -19.21
N VAL A 222 1.09 6.07 -18.06
CA VAL A 222 0.90 7.52 -17.95
C VAL A 222 1.85 8.08 -16.88
N ALA A 223 2.16 9.38 -16.98
CA ALA A 223 2.93 10.07 -15.95
C ALA A 223 2.10 10.26 -14.67
N GLU A 224 0.81 10.52 -14.83
CA GLU A 224 -0.14 10.67 -13.73
C GLU A 224 -1.53 10.20 -14.16
N GLU A 225 -2.32 9.69 -13.22
CA GLU A 225 -3.67 9.22 -13.46
C GLU A 225 -4.61 10.35 -13.96
N PRO A 226 -5.59 10.03 -14.82
CA PRO A 226 -6.60 11.00 -15.26
C PRO A 226 -7.38 11.57 -14.07
N ASN A 227 -7.80 12.84 -14.17
CA ASN A 227 -8.56 13.53 -13.12
C ASN A 227 -7.85 13.50 -11.75
N LYS A 228 -6.69 14.16 -11.68
CA LYS A 228 -5.72 14.13 -10.57
C LYS A 228 -6.30 14.42 -9.18
N ASN A 229 -7.36 15.24 -9.11
CA ASN A 229 -8.05 15.62 -7.88
C ASN A 229 -9.56 15.32 -7.97
N TYR A 230 -9.95 14.24 -8.66
CA TYR A 230 -11.36 13.89 -8.81
C TYR A 230 -12.02 13.59 -7.47
N PHE A 231 -13.13 14.28 -7.19
CA PHE A 231 -14.06 13.97 -6.11
C PHE A 231 -15.47 13.93 -6.68
N SER A 232 -16.18 12.83 -6.45
CA SER A 232 -17.59 12.70 -6.81
C SER A 232 -18.34 12.00 -5.67
N PRO A 233 -19.43 12.58 -5.14
CA PRO A 233 -20.27 11.94 -4.12
C PRO A 233 -20.90 10.61 -4.58
N TRP A 234 -20.88 10.31 -5.88
CA TRP A 234 -21.45 9.10 -6.49
C TRP A 234 -20.52 7.87 -6.43
N TYR A 235 -19.53 7.92 -5.55
CA TYR A 235 -18.39 6.99 -5.45
C TYR A 235 -18.77 5.52 -5.16
N THR A 236 -20.03 5.22 -4.88
CA THR A 236 -20.54 3.86 -4.64
C THR A 236 -21.25 3.24 -5.84
N ILE A 237 -21.39 3.97 -6.94
CA ILE A 237 -21.95 3.44 -8.19
C ILE A 237 -20.76 3.04 -9.06
N PRO A 238 -20.55 1.73 -9.35
CA PRO A 238 -19.79 1.36 -10.54
C PRO A 238 -20.53 2.03 -11.70
N GLN A 239 -20.01 3.14 -12.21
CA GLN A 239 -20.57 3.75 -13.40
C GLN A 239 -20.20 2.87 -14.59
N THR A 240 -20.93 1.77 -14.71
CA THR A 240 -21.38 1.09 -15.92
C THR A 240 -22.11 -0.17 -15.50
N ILE A 241 -23.25 -0.42 -16.15
CA ILE A 241 -23.86 -1.75 -16.24
C ILE A 241 -22.74 -2.72 -16.66
N PRO A 242 -22.40 -3.75 -15.86
CA PRO A 242 -21.34 -4.67 -16.23
C PRO A 242 -21.71 -5.35 -17.55
N GLN A 243 -20.87 -5.21 -18.58
CA GLN A 243 -21.00 -6.04 -19.76
C GLN A 243 -20.75 -7.50 -19.35
N THR A 244 -21.56 -8.38 -19.92
CA THR A 244 -21.47 -9.83 -19.74
C THR A 244 -20.03 -10.32 -19.88
N LEU A 245 -19.52 -11.06 -18.89
CA LEU A 245 -18.23 -11.75 -18.98
C LEU A 245 -18.31 -12.79 -20.11
N ASN A 246 -17.81 -12.42 -21.28
CA ASN A 246 -17.65 -13.30 -22.43
C ASN A 246 -16.16 -13.42 -22.71
N GLY A 247 -15.55 -14.48 -22.19
CA GLY A 247 -14.23 -14.93 -22.58
C GLY A 247 -14.32 -16.00 -23.68
N PRO A 248 -13.20 -16.33 -24.36
CA PRO A 248 -13.17 -17.38 -25.38
C PRO A 248 -13.62 -18.75 -24.86
N ASP A 249 -13.39 -19.03 -23.57
CA ASP A 249 -13.74 -20.30 -22.91
C ASP A 249 -14.86 -20.16 -21.85
N TYR A 250 -15.46 -18.98 -21.71
CA TYR A 250 -16.48 -18.73 -20.69
C TYR A 250 -17.56 -17.77 -21.19
N LYS A 251 -18.80 -18.25 -21.19
CA LYS A 251 -19.99 -17.44 -21.45
C LYS A 251 -20.87 -17.49 -20.22
N GLU A 252 -21.03 -16.36 -19.55
CA GLU A 252 -21.87 -16.29 -18.37
C GLU A 252 -23.34 -16.61 -18.72
N PRO A 253 -23.94 -17.67 -18.16
CA PRO A 253 -25.35 -18.01 -18.37
C PRO A 253 -26.27 -16.88 -17.87
N GLY A 254 -27.37 -16.61 -18.58
CA GLY A 254 -28.28 -15.51 -18.24
C GLY A 254 -28.82 -15.55 -16.81
N ILE A 255 -28.95 -16.74 -16.22
CA ILE A 255 -29.37 -16.88 -14.81
C ILE A 255 -28.33 -16.36 -13.82
N LEU A 256 -27.03 -16.53 -14.11
CA LEU A 256 -25.94 -16.02 -13.28
C LEU A 256 -25.82 -14.49 -13.37
N GLN A 257 -26.12 -13.93 -14.55
CA GLN A 257 -26.21 -12.48 -14.74
C GLN A 257 -27.35 -11.90 -13.88
N VAL A 258 -28.52 -12.54 -13.90
CA VAL A 258 -29.67 -12.13 -13.09
C VAL A 258 -29.38 -12.29 -11.59
N LEU A 259 -28.77 -13.41 -11.17
CA LEU A 259 -28.37 -13.62 -9.77
C LEU A 259 -27.31 -12.62 -9.31
N ARG A 260 -26.40 -12.18 -10.18
CA ARG A 260 -25.43 -11.13 -9.87
C ARG A 260 -26.13 -9.79 -9.64
N VAL A 261 -27.06 -9.42 -10.53
CA VAL A 261 -27.85 -8.18 -10.38
C VAL A 261 -28.71 -8.24 -9.11
N ILE A 262 -29.39 -9.35 -8.86
CA ILE A 262 -30.18 -9.55 -7.63
C ILE A 262 -29.27 -9.52 -6.40
N GLY A 263 -28.10 -10.15 -6.44
CA GLY A 263 -27.13 -10.13 -5.35
C GLY A 263 -26.66 -8.71 -5.02
N GLN A 264 -26.45 -7.87 -6.05
CA GLN A 264 -26.11 -6.45 -5.87
C GLN A 264 -27.28 -5.64 -5.32
N VAL A 265 -28.51 -5.90 -5.76
CA VAL A 265 -29.73 -5.24 -5.24
C VAL A 265 -30.03 -5.66 -3.80
N LEU A 266 -29.87 -6.95 -3.46
CA LEU A 266 -30.02 -7.45 -2.10
C LEU A 266 -28.90 -6.94 -1.19
N PHE A 267 -27.67 -6.84 -1.69
CA PHE A 267 -26.57 -6.18 -1.00
C PHE A 267 -26.88 -4.69 -0.73
N TYR A 268 -27.49 -4.00 -1.70
CA TYR A 268 -27.97 -2.62 -1.56
C TYR A 268 -29.08 -2.48 -0.50
N ILE A 269 -30.09 -3.35 -0.50
CA ILE A 269 -31.17 -3.35 0.50
C ILE A 269 -30.61 -3.68 1.89
N TYR A 270 -29.71 -4.65 1.99
CA TYR A 270 -29.04 -5.04 3.24
C TYR A 270 -28.19 -3.90 3.83
N ILE A 271 -27.52 -3.11 2.98
CA ILE A 271 -26.78 -1.91 3.38
C ILE A 271 -27.71 -0.82 3.91
N HIS A 272 -28.90 -0.67 3.31
CA HIS A 272 -29.85 0.38 3.69
C HIS A 272 -30.60 0.09 4.99
N ASP A 273 -30.85 -1.18 5.33
CA ASP A 273 -31.56 -1.58 6.56
C ASP A 273 -30.66 -1.64 7.81
N LEU A 274 -29.32 -1.64 7.66
CA LEU A 274 -28.38 -1.65 8.80
C LEU A 274 -28.27 -0.32 9.57
N HIS A 275 -29.05 0.71 9.22
CA HIS A 275 -29.14 1.96 9.99
C HIS A 275 -29.91 1.83 11.32
N VAL A 276 -30.42 0.64 11.65
CA VAL A 276 -31.01 0.36 12.97
C VAL A 276 -30.49 -0.99 13.44
N PHE A 277 -29.39 -1.02 14.19
CA PHE A 277 -29.11 -1.91 15.35
C PHE A 277 -27.60 -1.97 15.63
N ARG A 278 -27.17 -1.35 16.74
CA ARG A 278 -25.84 -1.52 17.31
C ARG A 278 -25.79 -2.76 18.23
N GLY A 279 -24.90 -3.70 17.87
CA GLY A 279 -24.19 -4.66 18.74
C GLY A 279 -24.87 -6.02 19.03
N PRO A 280 -24.17 -7.04 19.60
CA PRO A 280 -22.72 -7.24 19.77
C PRO A 280 -22.19 -8.60 19.20
N ARG A 281 -20.84 -8.70 19.03
CA ARG A 281 -19.95 -9.89 18.95
C ARG A 281 -20.48 -11.19 18.29
N ALA A 282 -19.78 -11.69 17.26
CA ALA A 282 -19.10 -13.01 17.29
C ALA A 282 -18.47 -13.44 15.95
N SER A 283 -17.32 -14.13 16.12
CA SER A 283 -16.78 -15.27 15.36
C SER A 283 -16.25 -15.10 13.93
N ASN A 284 -14.93 -15.29 13.85
CA ASN A 284 -14.15 -15.94 12.80
C ASN A 284 -14.96 -16.59 11.66
N LYS A 285 -14.61 -16.22 10.42
CA LYS A 285 -14.27 -17.19 9.37
C LYS A 285 -13.46 -16.50 8.28
N TYR A 286 -12.29 -17.07 8.03
CA TYR A 286 -11.40 -16.76 6.93
C TYR A 286 -12.15 -16.76 5.59
N SER A 287 -11.96 -15.70 4.81
CA SER A 287 -12.13 -15.70 3.36
C SER A 287 -11.12 -14.71 2.80
N PHE A 288 -9.91 -15.23 2.58
CA PHE A 288 -8.91 -14.54 1.78
C PHE A 288 -9.38 -14.58 0.33
N ILE A 289 -9.85 -13.44 -0.13
CA ILE A 289 -10.03 -13.19 -1.55
C ILE A 289 -9.24 -11.92 -1.82
N ILE A 290 -8.05 -12.11 -2.39
CA ILE A 290 -7.28 -11.04 -3.01
C ILE A 290 -7.98 -10.76 -4.34
N PHE A 291 -8.86 -9.75 -4.37
CA PHE A 291 -9.25 -9.11 -5.62
C PHE A 291 -8.51 -7.77 -5.70
N PHE A 292 -7.79 -7.62 -6.81
CA PHE A 292 -7.20 -6.37 -7.29
C PHE A 292 -8.27 -5.34 -7.62
#